data_AF-A0A9E5Z9E2-F1
#
_entry.id   AF-A0A9E5Z9E2-F1
#
_cell.length_a   1.000
_cell.length_b   1.000
_cell.length_c   1.000
_cell.angle_alpha   90.00
_cell.angle_beta   90.00
_cell.angle_gamma   90.00
#
_symmetry.space_group_name_H-M   'P 1'
#
loop_
_entity.id
_entity.type
_entity.pdbx_description
1 polymer ?
#
loop_
_entity_poly.entity_id
_entity_poly.type
_entity_poly.pdbx_seq_one_letter_code
_entity_poly.pdbx_strand_id
1 'polypeptide(L)'
;MENTSARNRQTANSRLADLIEELNTTDTIIAKEIAKVRGKSWHSVTGVTSLVPGGGNKIIKNEFLEDFGKAFPFLNIDWIKSGLGDWLADWSPVKRSNYITKSEWYKNQPADSLDTADPCSSKKHINELLKTGFDTNFKIILRRMWKSTYATGSELRSDINKELCHRIKKIRLSRNPMESQTYFAETTMDEKRYVITNIESWRQNPQILFISKLKDRCSISVDERLSYDWLLDGVGEMYIDQRNLPYPAKPGKNPEKINKELCKRIDNIREEIGMKKTEFAKHLNVNRAMVSSIAFERQNPTTWFLSRLKEKCSQGNKIISYDWLLDGVGEKFIQGQT
;
A
#
# COMPACT_ATOMS: atom_id res chain seq x y z
N MET A 1 22.40 -18.07 -14.21
CA MET A 1 22.37 -19.00 -13.05
C MET A 1 21.96 -18.18 -11.84
N GLU A 2 20.65 -18.04 -11.62
CA GLU A 2 20.12 -17.27 -10.50
C GLU A 2 20.22 -18.07 -9.19
N ASN A 3 20.47 -17.32 -8.13
CA ASN A 3 21.07 -17.73 -6.86
C ASN A 3 20.16 -18.69 -6.05
N THR A 4 20.21 -19.99 -6.37
CA THR A 4 19.43 -21.06 -5.70
C THR A 4 19.76 -21.23 -4.22
N SER A 5 20.92 -20.70 -3.79
CA SER A 5 21.41 -20.75 -2.40
C SER A 5 20.55 -19.96 -1.40
N ALA A 6 19.91 -18.86 -1.83
CA ALA A 6 19.14 -17.99 -0.93
C ALA A 6 17.72 -18.51 -0.64
N ARG A 7 17.06 -19.19 -1.60
CA ARG A 7 15.69 -19.72 -1.42
C ARG A 7 15.62 -20.88 -0.41
N ASN A 8 16.68 -21.65 -0.25
CA ASN A 8 16.72 -22.84 0.62
C ASN A 8 16.78 -22.53 2.13
N ARG A 9 16.86 -21.27 2.56
CA ARG A 9 16.84 -20.86 3.98
C ARG A 9 15.58 -20.10 4.40
N GLN A 10 14.56 -20.02 3.53
CA GLN A 10 13.34 -19.29 3.84
C GLN A 10 12.44 -20.09 4.80
N THR A 11 12.09 -19.47 5.93
CA THR A 11 11.09 -20.01 6.86
C THR A 11 9.69 -19.99 6.23
N ALA A 12 8.76 -20.74 6.81
CA ALA A 12 7.35 -20.68 6.39
C ALA A 12 6.78 -19.25 6.47
N ASN A 13 7.22 -18.49 7.48
CA ASN A 13 6.90 -17.07 7.67
C ASN A 13 7.38 -16.21 6.50
N SER A 14 8.64 -16.38 6.07
CA SER A 14 9.19 -15.68 4.90
C SER A 14 8.42 -16.02 3.63
N ARG A 15 8.11 -17.30 3.40
CA ARG A 15 7.34 -17.75 2.22
C ARG A 15 5.90 -17.24 2.21
N LEU A 16 5.25 -17.13 3.38
CA LEU A 16 3.96 -16.47 3.50
C LEU A 16 4.04 -14.97 3.15
N ALA A 17 5.08 -14.27 3.61
CA ALA A 17 5.29 -12.86 3.27
C ALA A 17 5.55 -12.65 1.77
N ASP A 18 6.37 -13.51 1.16
CA ASP A 18 6.64 -13.50 -0.27
C ASP A 18 5.36 -13.76 -1.07
N LEU A 19 4.53 -14.71 -0.63
CA LEU A 19 3.24 -14.99 -1.29
C LEU A 19 2.26 -13.81 -1.20
N ILE A 20 2.19 -13.13 -0.05
CA ILE A 20 1.33 -11.95 0.12
C ILE A 20 1.70 -10.88 -0.90
N GLU A 21 3.00 -10.65 -1.07
CA GLU A 21 3.55 -9.70 -2.04
C GLU A 21 3.30 -10.15 -3.48
N GLU A 22 3.59 -11.42 -3.77
CA GLU A 22 3.43 -12.04 -5.08
C GLU A 22 1.98 -12.01 -5.57
N LEU A 23 1.00 -12.15 -4.68
CA LEU A 23 -0.43 -12.05 -4.99
C LEU A 23 -0.98 -10.62 -4.89
N ASN A 24 -0.16 -9.65 -4.47
CA ASN A 24 -0.58 -8.27 -4.16
C ASN A 24 -1.80 -8.20 -3.21
N THR A 25 -1.84 -9.13 -2.26
CA THR A 25 -2.96 -9.31 -1.34
C THR A 25 -2.63 -8.74 0.05
N THR A 26 -3.49 -8.96 1.04
CA THR A 26 -3.28 -8.49 2.42
C THR A 26 -3.71 -9.52 3.44
N ASP A 27 -3.16 -9.40 4.65
CA ASP A 27 -3.59 -10.13 5.84
C ASP A 27 -5.11 -10.08 6.06
N THR A 28 -5.73 -8.94 5.69
CA THR A 28 -7.19 -8.76 5.78
C THR A 28 -7.94 -9.67 4.81
N ILE A 29 -7.47 -9.78 3.57
CA ILE A 29 -8.07 -10.68 2.56
C ILE A 29 -7.88 -12.13 3.03
N ILE A 30 -6.68 -12.50 3.46
CA ILE A 30 -6.39 -13.85 3.97
C ILE A 30 -7.31 -14.21 5.13
N ALA A 31 -7.42 -13.35 6.15
CA ALA A 31 -8.30 -13.57 7.29
C ALA A 31 -9.78 -13.73 6.87
N LYS A 32 -10.24 -12.91 5.93
CA LYS A 32 -11.62 -12.98 5.41
C LYS A 32 -11.90 -14.26 4.64
N GLU A 33 -11.00 -14.69 3.75
CA GLU A 33 -11.20 -15.91 2.97
C GLU A 33 -11.16 -17.16 3.84
N ILE A 34 -10.26 -17.22 4.83
CA ILE A 34 -10.27 -18.29 5.82
C ILE A 34 -11.58 -18.30 6.61
N ALA A 35 -12.08 -17.13 7.01
CA ALA A 35 -13.35 -17.02 7.73
C ALA A 35 -14.55 -17.52 6.91
N LYS A 36 -14.56 -17.33 5.58
CA LYS A 36 -15.61 -17.86 4.71
C LYS A 36 -15.66 -19.38 4.69
N VAL A 37 -14.49 -20.04 4.68
CA VAL A 37 -14.42 -21.51 4.66
C VAL A 37 -14.81 -22.12 6.00
N ARG A 38 -14.46 -21.47 7.12
CA ARG A 38 -14.76 -22.00 8.47
C ARG A 38 -16.08 -21.51 9.07
N GLY A 39 -16.72 -20.51 8.48
CA GLY A 39 -17.94 -19.88 9.00
C GLY A 39 -17.76 -18.99 10.24
N LYS A 40 -16.53 -18.77 10.73
CA LYS A 40 -16.20 -17.85 11.84
C LYS A 40 -14.84 -17.18 11.63
N SER A 41 -14.65 -15.98 12.19
CA SER A 41 -13.38 -15.23 12.18
C SER A 41 -12.35 -15.81 13.17
N TRP A 42 -11.89 -17.04 12.93
CA TRP A 42 -10.94 -17.73 13.82
C TRP A 42 -9.55 -17.10 13.77
N HIS A 43 -9.09 -16.71 12.58
CA HIS A 43 -7.85 -15.99 12.39
C HIS A 43 -8.18 -14.52 12.16
N SER A 44 -7.88 -13.67 13.14
CA SER A 44 -8.01 -12.22 12.99
C SER A 44 -6.95 -11.68 12.02
N VAL A 45 -7.17 -10.47 11.50
CA VAL A 45 -6.15 -9.76 10.69
C VAL A 45 -4.82 -9.70 11.46
N THR A 46 -4.87 -9.30 12.73
CA THR A 46 -3.70 -9.26 13.61
C THR A 46 -3.07 -10.63 13.85
N GLY A 47 -3.86 -11.70 13.82
CA GLY A 47 -3.40 -13.08 13.88
C GLY A 47 -2.54 -13.42 12.67
N VAL A 48 -3.04 -13.15 11.45
CA VAL A 48 -2.29 -13.35 10.20
C VAL A 48 -1.04 -12.49 10.15
N THR A 49 -1.14 -11.19 10.48
CA THR A 49 0.01 -10.28 10.54
C THR A 49 1.10 -10.77 11.49
N SER A 50 0.72 -11.41 12.61
CA SER A 50 1.71 -11.94 13.55
C SER A 50 2.53 -13.11 13.00
N LEU A 51 2.09 -13.74 11.91
CA LEU A 51 2.79 -14.84 11.24
C LEU A 51 3.82 -14.37 10.21
N VAL A 52 3.83 -13.12 9.76
CA VAL A 52 4.87 -12.65 8.84
C VAL A 52 6.11 -12.13 9.60
N PRO A 53 7.33 -12.19 9.04
CA PRO A 53 8.55 -11.77 9.71
C PRO A 53 8.51 -10.31 10.19
N GLY A 54 7.86 -9.44 9.42
CA GLY A 54 7.67 -8.04 9.77
C GLY A 54 6.74 -7.78 10.94
N GLY A 55 5.82 -8.71 11.23
CA GLY A 55 4.82 -8.52 12.27
C GLY A 55 5.31 -9.02 13.62
N GLY A 56 5.12 -10.31 13.89
CA GLY A 56 5.52 -10.95 15.14
C GLY A 56 6.37 -12.21 14.96
N ASN A 57 6.51 -12.68 13.72
CA ASN A 57 7.23 -13.89 13.35
C ASN A 57 6.85 -15.12 14.21
N LYS A 58 5.56 -15.24 14.56
CA LYS A 58 5.05 -16.38 15.33
C LYS A 58 5.10 -17.66 14.51
N ILE A 59 5.35 -18.78 15.16
CA ILE A 59 5.34 -20.11 14.52
C ILE A 59 3.99 -20.34 13.85
N ILE A 60 4.00 -20.64 12.55
CA ILE A 60 2.81 -21.01 11.79
C ILE A 60 2.36 -22.40 12.21
N LYS A 61 1.14 -22.51 12.74
CA LYS A 61 0.54 -23.78 13.15
C LYS A 61 -0.03 -24.54 11.95
N ASN A 62 -0.06 -25.87 12.01
CA ASN A 62 -0.67 -26.70 10.96
C ASN A 62 -2.15 -26.36 10.72
N GLU A 63 -2.90 -26.06 11.78
CA GLU A 63 -4.30 -25.62 11.69
C GLU A 63 -4.47 -24.41 10.75
N PHE A 64 -3.56 -23.43 10.84
CA PHE A 64 -3.59 -22.28 9.93
C PHE A 64 -3.29 -22.71 8.49
N LEU A 65 -2.31 -23.58 8.26
CA LEU A 65 -1.95 -24.05 6.92
C LEU A 65 -3.09 -24.83 6.25
N GLU A 66 -3.80 -25.66 7.00
CA GLU A 66 -4.98 -26.40 6.51
C GLU A 66 -6.10 -25.45 6.10
N ASP A 67 -6.41 -24.48 6.95
CA ASP A 67 -7.43 -23.47 6.66
C ASP A 67 -7.05 -22.60 5.47
N PHE A 68 -5.79 -22.19 5.41
CA PHE A 68 -5.23 -21.37 4.35
C PHE A 68 -5.27 -22.12 3.00
N GLY A 69 -4.93 -23.40 2.98
CA GLY A 69 -5.03 -24.25 1.79
C GLY A 69 -6.47 -24.45 1.31
N LYS A 70 -7.44 -24.54 2.22
CA LYS A 70 -8.85 -24.62 1.83
C LYS A 70 -9.37 -23.28 1.28
N ALA A 71 -8.93 -22.16 1.86
CA ALA A 71 -9.30 -20.82 1.40
C ALA A 71 -8.67 -20.46 0.04
N PHE A 72 -7.44 -20.91 -0.19
CA PHE A 72 -6.66 -20.65 -1.40
C PHE A 72 -6.25 -21.97 -2.06
N PRO A 73 -7.18 -22.70 -2.69
CA PRO A 73 -6.94 -24.07 -3.16
C PRO A 73 -5.93 -24.17 -4.31
N PHE A 74 -5.61 -23.04 -4.97
CA PHE A 74 -4.56 -22.96 -5.99
C PHE A 74 -3.15 -22.95 -5.41
N LEU A 75 -2.99 -22.91 -4.08
CA LEU A 75 -1.69 -22.94 -3.42
C LEU A 75 -1.19 -24.36 -3.19
N ASN A 76 0.11 -24.54 -3.38
CA ASN A 76 0.86 -25.67 -2.88
C ASN A 76 1.25 -25.40 -1.41
N ILE A 77 0.57 -26.05 -0.46
CA ILE A 77 0.86 -25.85 0.98
C ILE A 77 2.19 -26.45 1.41
N ASP A 78 2.70 -27.47 0.72
CA ASP A 78 4.03 -28.01 0.99
C ASP A 78 5.12 -26.99 0.64
N TRP A 79 4.88 -26.17 -0.40
CA TRP A 79 5.74 -25.02 -0.67
C TRP A 79 5.71 -24.00 0.47
N ILE A 80 4.57 -23.73 1.13
CA ILE A 80 4.51 -22.83 2.30
C ILE A 80 5.14 -23.46 3.54
N LYS A 81 5.06 -24.78 3.71
CA LYS A 81 5.57 -25.48 4.90
C LYS A 81 7.08 -25.74 4.84
N SER A 82 7.57 -26.35 3.77
CA SER A 82 8.96 -26.81 3.63
C SER A 82 9.71 -26.27 2.42
N GLY A 83 9.05 -25.56 1.50
CA GLY A 83 9.67 -24.92 0.33
C GLY A 83 9.77 -25.87 -0.86
N LEU A 84 9.05 -26.98 -0.82
CA LEU A 84 9.04 -28.00 -1.86
C LEU A 84 8.15 -27.56 -3.04
N GLY A 85 8.75 -27.44 -4.23
CA GLY A 85 8.04 -27.10 -5.47
C GLY A 85 7.86 -25.60 -5.72
N ASP A 86 6.88 -25.24 -6.55
CA ASP A 86 6.40 -23.86 -6.72
C ASP A 86 5.23 -23.60 -5.76
N TRP A 87 4.97 -22.33 -5.43
CA TRP A 87 3.84 -21.91 -4.59
C TRP A 87 2.50 -22.20 -5.24
N LEU A 88 2.46 -22.22 -6.58
CA LEU A 88 1.29 -22.55 -7.35
C LEU A 88 1.12 -24.07 -7.41
N ALA A 89 -0.06 -24.56 -7.07
CA ALA A 89 -0.40 -25.97 -7.22
C ALA A 89 -0.41 -26.37 -8.70
N ASP A 90 0.06 -27.57 -8.99
CA ASP A 90 0.01 -28.13 -10.34
C ASP A 90 -1.44 -28.45 -10.73
N TRP A 91 -2.05 -27.53 -11.46
CA TRP A 91 -3.45 -27.58 -11.86
C TRP A 91 -3.53 -27.64 -13.38
N SER A 92 -4.38 -28.54 -13.89
CA SER A 92 -4.69 -28.57 -15.32
C SER A 92 -5.28 -27.23 -15.79
N PRO A 93 -5.10 -26.85 -17.07
CA PRO A 93 -5.70 -25.65 -17.64
C PRO A 93 -7.22 -25.55 -17.42
N VAL A 94 -7.92 -26.69 -17.49
CA VAL A 94 -9.36 -26.77 -17.23
C VAL A 94 -9.70 -26.41 -15.78
N LYS A 95 -8.92 -26.92 -14.81
CA LYS A 95 -9.12 -26.61 -13.38
C LYS A 95 -8.88 -25.13 -13.10
N ARG A 96 -7.82 -24.55 -13.67
CA ARG A 96 -7.50 -23.11 -13.58
C ARG A 96 -8.63 -22.25 -14.14
N SER A 97 -9.09 -22.57 -15.36
CA SER A 97 -10.18 -21.83 -16.00
C SER A 97 -11.46 -21.90 -15.17
N ASN A 98 -11.85 -23.09 -14.70
CA ASN A 98 -13.06 -23.26 -13.88
C ASN A 98 -12.99 -22.51 -12.56
N TYR A 99 -11.82 -22.44 -11.93
CA TYR A 99 -11.64 -21.69 -10.69
C TYR A 99 -11.89 -20.19 -10.89
N ILE A 100 -11.34 -19.61 -11.96
CA ILE A 100 -11.54 -18.19 -12.27
C ILE A 100 -12.98 -17.91 -12.70
N THR A 101 -13.51 -18.64 -13.69
CA THR A 101 -14.80 -18.29 -14.32
C THR A 101 -15.99 -18.52 -13.39
N LYS A 102 -15.88 -19.40 -12.40
CA LYS A 102 -16.92 -19.61 -11.37
C LYS A 102 -16.85 -18.60 -10.23
N SER A 103 -15.76 -17.84 -10.11
CA SER A 103 -15.61 -16.85 -9.04
C SER A 103 -16.56 -15.67 -9.18
N GLU A 104 -17.03 -15.12 -8.05
CA GLU A 104 -17.80 -13.86 -8.06
C GLU A 104 -16.99 -12.69 -8.61
N TRP A 105 -15.67 -12.70 -8.42
CA TRP A 105 -14.78 -11.68 -8.97
C TRP A 105 -14.87 -11.61 -10.50
N TYR A 106 -14.81 -12.75 -11.19
CA TYR A 106 -14.93 -12.82 -12.64
C TYR A 106 -16.34 -12.43 -13.12
N LYS A 107 -17.39 -12.88 -12.43
CA LYS A 107 -18.79 -12.58 -12.79
C LYS A 107 -19.06 -11.06 -12.82
N ASN A 108 -18.42 -10.32 -11.92
CA ASN A 108 -18.56 -8.86 -11.82
C ASN A 108 -17.70 -8.06 -12.81
N GLN A 109 -16.87 -8.71 -13.63
CA GLN A 109 -16.09 -8.02 -14.66
C GLN A 109 -16.94 -7.58 -15.86
N PRO A 110 -16.61 -6.45 -16.51
CA PRO A 110 -17.27 -6.03 -17.73
C PRO A 110 -17.01 -7.04 -18.87
N ALA A 111 -17.92 -7.08 -19.84
CA ALA A 111 -17.78 -7.99 -20.98
C ALA A 111 -16.54 -7.67 -21.84
N ASP A 112 -16.33 -6.38 -22.12
CA ASP A 112 -15.18 -5.84 -22.86
C ASP A 112 -14.70 -4.54 -22.21
N SER A 113 -13.47 -4.12 -22.50
CA SER A 113 -12.87 -2.87 -21.98
C SER A 113 -11.89 -2.28 -22.98
N LEU A 114 -11.87 -0.95 -23.08
CA LEU A 114 -10.88 -0.20 -23.86
C LEU A 114 -9.56 0.02 -23.09
N ASP A 115 -9.52 -0.37 -21.82
CA ASP A 115 -8.30 -0.30 -21.03
C ASP A 115 -7.33 -1.41 -21.47
N THR A 116 -6.35 -1.01 -22.28
CA THR A 116 -5.29 -1.86 -22.82
C THR A 116 -4.10 -2.00 -21.88
N ALA A 117 -4.04 -1.23 -20.78
CA ALA A 117 -2.94 -1.28 -19.83
C ALA A 117 -3.15 -2.37 -18.77
N ASP A 118 -4.40 -2.69 -18.40
CA ASP A 118 -4.72 -3.79 -17.50
C ASP A 118 -5.08 -5.08 -18.29
N PRO A 119 -4.24 -6.14 -18.24
CA PRO A 119 -4.50 -7.39 -18.96
C PRO A 119 -5.72 -8.16 -18.42
N CYS A 120 -6.29 -7.74 -17.29
CA CYS A 120 -7.48 -8.33 -16.68
C CYS A 120 -8.67 -7.36 -16.66
N SER A 121 -8.69 -6.35 -17.53
CA SER A 121 -9.71 -5.29 -17.56
C SER A 121 -11.12 -5.74 -17.98
N SER A 122 -11.25 -6.93 -18.58
CA SER A 122 -12.53 -7.46 -19.06
C SER A 122 -12.57 -8.99 -19.08
N LYS A 123 -13.78 -9.55 -19.15
CA LYS A 123 -13.98 -11.01 -19.33
C LYS A 123 -13.30 -11.52 -20.59
N LYS A 124 -13.32 -10.74 -21.67
CA LYS A 124 -12.67 -11.07 -22.94
C LYS A 124 -11.16 -11.27 -22.77
N HIS A 125 -10.46 -10.27 -22.21
CA HIS A 125 -9.02 -10.36 -21.96
C HIS A 125 -8.66 -11.49 -20.99
N ILE A 126 -9.45 -11.68 -19.93
CA ILE A 126 -9.24 -12.78 -18.97
C ILE A 126 -9.37 -14.15 -19.67
N ASN A 127 -10.37 -14.32 -20.54
CA ASN A 127 -10.54 -15.58 -21.27
C ASN A 127 -9.39 -15.83 -22.26
N GLU A 128 -8.85 -14.79 -22.88
CA GLU A 128 -7.66 -14.89 -23.74
C GLU A 128 -6.43 -15.35 -22.95
N LEU A 129 -6.20 -14.77 -21.77
CA LEU A 129 -5.14 -15.22 -20.86
C LEU A 129 -5.31 -16.69 -20.46
N LEU A 130 -6.53 -17.11 -20.13
CA LEU A 130 -6.82 -18.49 -19.74
C LEU A 130 -6.62 -19.50 -20.87
N LYS A 131 -6.86 -19.12 -22.13
CA LYS A 131 -6.69 -20.01 -23.31
C LYS A 131 -5.24 -20.46 -23.49
N THR A 132 -4.28 -19.58 -23.20
CA THR A 132 -2.85 -19.89 -23.35
C THR A 132 -2.32 -20.88 -22.30
N GLY A 133 -3.07 -21.10 -21.21
CA GLY A 133 -2.79 -22.15 -20.21
C GLY A 133 -1.55 -21.94 -19.32
N PHE A 134 -0.68 -20.97 -19.62
CA PHE A 134 0.58 -20.76 -18.91
C PHE A 134 0.40 -20.28 -17.46
N ASP A 135 1.28 -20.77 -16.58
CA ASP A 135 1.35 -20.38 -15.17
C ASP A 135 1.49 -18.87 -15.00
N THR A 136 2.31 -18.22 -15.84
CA THR A 136 2.51 -16.77 -15.83
C THR A 136 1.19 -16.02 -16.00
N ASN A 137 0.33 -16.45 -16.94
CA ASN A 137 -0.95 -15.80 -17.20
C ASN A 137 -1.95 -16.08 -16.09
N PHE A 138 -1.94 -17.28 -15.52
CA PHE A 138 -2.75 -17.59 -14.34
C PHE A 138 -2.32 -16.75 -13.12
N LYS A 139 -1.02 -16.58 -12.89
CA LYS A 139 -0.47 -15.72 -11.83
C LYS A 139 -0.88 -14.25 -12.02
N ILE A 140 -0.91 -13.74 -13.24
CA ILE A 140 -1.43 -12.39 -13.56
C ILE A 140 -2.90 -12.25 -13.12
N ILE A 141 -3.74 -13.22 -13.48
CA ILE A 141 -5.17 -13.20 -13.09
C ILE A 141 -5.32 -13.29 -11.57
N LEU A 142 -4.60 -14.18 -10.90
CA LEU A 142 -4.63 -14.33 -9.45
C LEU A 142 -4.21 -13.03 -8.74
N ARG A 143 -3.15 -12.38 -9.20
CA ARG A 143 -2.71 -11.07 -8.70
C ARG A 143 -3.80 -10.01 -8.82
N ARG A 144 -4.55 -10.00 -9.92
CA ARG A 144 -5.67 -9.06 -10.08
C ARG A 144 -6.86 -9.42 -9.19
N MET A 145 -7.21 -10.71 -9.14
CA MET A 145 -8.34 -11.24 -8.37
C MET A 145 -8.19 -10.99 -6.87
N TRP A 146 -6.98 -11.17 -6.35
CA TRP A 146 -6.67 -11.05 -4.92
C TRP A 146 -6.09 -9.70 -4.53
N LYS A 147 -6.02 -8.76 -5.48
CA LYS A 147 -5.53 -7.40 -5.24
C LYS A 147 -6.34 -6.71 -4.17
N SER A 148 -5.67 -6.19 -3.16
CA SER A 148 -6.32 -5.37 -2.14
C SER A 148 -6.61 -3.96 -2.66
N THR A 149 -7.85 -3.51 -2.49
CA THR A 149 -8.24 -2.11 -2.78
C THR A 149 -8.78 -1.41 -1.54
N TYR A 150 -8.64 -0.08 -1.50
CA TYR A 150 -9.01 0.77 -0.36
C TYR A 150 -10.51 0.77 -0.07
N ALA A 151 -11.33 0.78 -1.11
CA ALA A 151 -12.78 0.82 -0.98
C ALA A 151 -13.43 0.27 -2.25
N THR A 152 -14.69 -0.14 -2.14
CA THR A 152 -15.52 -0.51 -3.29
C THR A 152 -15.53 0.59 -4.34
N GLY A 153 -15.21 0.25 -5.58
CA GLY A 153 -15.11 1.20 -6.70
C GLY A 153 -13.85 2.08 -6.69
N SER A 154 -12.85 1.76 -5.87
CA SER A 154 -11.52 2.38 -5.91
C SER A 154 -10.49 1.35 -6.36
N GLU A 155 -9.57 1.75 -7.23
CA GLU A 155 -8.37 0.97 -7.53
C GLU A 155 -7.15 1.41 -6.72
N LEU A 156 -7.34 2.33 -5.77
CA LEU A 156 -6.32 2.62 -4.77
C LEU A 156 -6.00 1.35 -4.01
N ARG A 157 -4.70 1.15 -3.82
CA ARG A 157 -4.15 0.12 -2.94
C ARG A 157 -4.68 0.28 -1.51
N SER A 158 -5.04 -0.81 -0.85
CA SER A 158 -5.26 -0.84 0.60
C SER A 158 -4.09 -1.42 1.38
N ASP A 159 -3.11 -2.01 0.70
CA ASP A 159 -1.96 -2.60 1.35
C ASP A 159 -1.03 -1.55 1.96
N ILE A 160 -0.10 -2.06 2.76
CA ILE A 160 0.86 -1.25 3.48
C ILE A 160 1.99 -0.84 2.53
N ASN A 161 2.25 0.46 2.44
CA ASN A 161 3.41 1.01 1.77
C ASN A 161 4.66 0.69 2.63
N LYS A 162 5.23 -0.50 2.41
CA LYS A 162 6.39 -1.01 3.15
C LYS A 162 7.59 -0.08 3.02
N GLU A 163 7.80 0.52 1.85
CA GLU A 163 8.88 1.47 1.59
C GLU A 163 8.76 2.74 2.43
N LEU A 164 7.57 3.33 2.50
CA LEU A 164 7.29 4.47 3.39
C LEU A 164 7.53 4.09 4.86
N CYS A 165 7.03 2.93 5.29
CA CYS A 165 7.26 2.44 6.66
C CYS A 165 8.75 2.22 6.96
N HIS A 166 9.51 1.73 5.98
CA HIS A 166 10.95 1.53 6.08
C HIS A 166 11.69 2.87 6.18
N ARG A 167 11.31 3.89 5.39
CA ARG A 167 11.87 5.24 5.50
C ARG A 167 11.58 5.89 6.85
N ILE A 168 10.40 5.67 7.44
CA ILE A 168 10.10 6.12 8.82
C ILE A 168 11.04 5.45 9.84
N LYS A 169 11.24 4.13 9.74
CA LYS A 169 12.22 3.43 10.58
C LYS A 169 13.65 3.98 10.37
N LYS A 170 14.02 4.28 9.13
CA LYS A 170 15.32 4.85 8.78
C LYS A 170 15.53 6.23 9.43
N ILE A 171 14.50 7.08 9.48
CA ILE A 171 14.55 8.38 10.17
C ILE A 171 14.82 8.20 11.67
N ARG A 172 14.13 7.26 12.33
CA ARG A 172 14.39 6.99 13.76
C ARG A 172 15.85 6.55 13.98
N LEU A 173 16.30 5.57 13.19
CA LEU A 173 17.65 5.01 13.34
C LEU A 173 18.77 5.97 12.92
N SER A 174 18.51 6.93 12.01
CA SER A 174 19.49 7.95 11.64
C SER A 174 19.69 8.99 12.74
N ARG A 175 18.66 9.27 13.55
CA ARG A 175 18.77 10.15 14.71
C ARG A 175 19.61 9.54 15.81
N ASN A 176 19.31 8.29 16.17
CA ASN A 176 20.10 7.52 17.11
C ASN A 176 19.90 6.02 16.83
N PRO A 177 20.95 5.28 16.43
CA PRO A 177 20.85 3.85 16.10
C PRO A 177 20.32 2.98 17.24
N MET A 178 20.47 3.42 18.49
CA MET A 178 20.03 2.72 19.70
C MET A 178 18.67 3.24 20.23
N GLU A 179 18.05 4.22 19.56
CA GLU A 179 16.76 4.76 20.00
C GLU A 179 15.69 3.68 19.98
N SER A 180 15.04 3.42 21.11
CA SER A 180 13.94 2.46 21.13
C SER A 180 12.67 3.02 20.47
N GLN A 181 11.80 2.15 19.96
CA GLN A 181 10.48 2.57 19.46
C GLN A 181 9.65 3.30 20.52
N THR A 182 9.79 2.92 21.80
CA THR A 182 9.11 3.57 22.93
C THR A 182 9.60 5.01 23.09
N TYR A 183 10.92 5.20 23.16
CA TYR A 183 11.51 6.51 23.34
C TYR A 183 11.18 7.44 22.17
N PHE A 184 11.31 6.94 20.93
CA PHE A 184 10.95 7.72 19.75
C PHE A 184 9.47 8.12 19.75
N ALA A 185 8.58 7.19 20.12
CA ALA A 185 7.15 7.47 20.20
C ALA A 185 6.83 8.55 21.25
N GLU A 186 7.25 8.32 22.50
CA GLU A 186 6.79 9.12 23.64
C GLU A 186 7.55 10.43 23.77
N THR A 187 8.84 10.46 23.42
CA THR A 187 9.71 11.62 23.62
C THR A 187 9.85 12.46 22.35
N THR A 188 10.13 11.84 21.20
CA THR A 188 10.33 12.58 19.94
C THR A 188 8.99 12.92 19.28
N MET A 189 8.11 11.93 19.16
CA MET A 189 6.87 12.06 18.41
C MET A 189 5.66 12.45 19.25
N ASP A 190 5.71 12.37 20.59
CA ASP A 190 4.52 12.56 21.46
C ASP A 190 3.32 11.71 20.99
N GLU A 191 3.59 10.42 20.77
CA GLU A 191 2.65 9.42 20.30
C GLU A 191 2.72 8.17 21.18
N LYS A 192 1.68 7.34 21.14
CA LYS A 192 1.71 6.05 21.82
C LYS A 192 2.66 5.09 21.09
N ARG A 193 3.47 4.34 21.82
CA ARG A 193 4.41 3.33 21.28
C ARG A 193 3.82 2.45 20.17
N TYR A 194 2.58 1.98 20.33
CA TYR A 194 1.98 1.07 19.35
C TYR A 194 1.83 1.71 17.96
N VAL A 195 1.74 3.04 17.85
CA VAL A 195 1.69 3.74 16.55
C VAL A 195 2.99 3.48 15.80
N ILE A 196 4.13 3.72 16.43
CA ILE A 196 5.46 3.47 15.86
C ILE A 196 5.65 1.99 15.59
N THR A 197 5.35 1.12 16.55
CA THR A 197 5.50 -0.33 16.36
C THR A 197 4.65 -0.81 15.17
N ASN A 198 3.39 -0.39 15.04
CA ASN A 198 2.52 -0.83 13.92
C ASN A 198 3.02 -0.33 12.55
N ILE A 199 3.56 0.88 12.47
CA ILE A 199 4.13 1.41 11.22
C ILE A 199 5.40 0.64 10.86
N GLU A 200 6.35 0.53 11.78
CA GLU A 200 7.63 -0.12 11.51
C GLU A 200 7.54 -1.65 11.32
N SER A 201 6.46 -2.27 11.82
CA SER A 201 6.15 -3.69 11.61
C SER A 201 5.18 -3.94 10.44
N TRP A 202 4.99 -2.94 9.58
CA TRP A 202 4.16 -3.00 8.38
C TRP A 202 2.72 -3.46 8.63
N ARG A 203 2.15 -3.07 9.76
CA ARG A 203 0.74 -3.37 10.11
C ARG A 203 -0.20 -2.25 9.75
N GLN A 204 0.33 -1.02 9.60
CA GLN A 204 -0.45 0.16 9.31
C GLN A 204 0.34 1.18 8.49
N ASN A 205 -0.32 1.80 7.53
CA ASN A 205 0.22 2.98 6.87
C ASN A 205 0.23 4.18 7.83
N PRO A 206 1.27 5.01 7.81
CA PRO A 206 1.28 6.25 8.58
C PRO A 206 0.14 7.17 8.08
N GLN A 207 -0.54 7.82 9.02
CA GLN A 207 -1.55 8.82 8.69
C GLN A 207 -0.88 10.12 8.23
N ILE A 208 -1.58 10.92 7.41
CA ILE A 208 -1.04 12.21 6.92
C ILE A 208 -0.60 13.13 8.05
N LEU A 209 -1.38 13.25 9.12
CA LEU A 209 -1.00 14.09 10.25
C LEU A 209 0.23 13.57 10.99
N PHE A 210 0.43 12.24 11.04
CA PHE A 210 1.65 11.65 11.56
C PHE A 210 2.85 12.01 10.68
N ILE A 211 2.69 11.96 9.35
CA ILE A 211 3.74 12.36 8.39
C ILE A 211 4.13 13.83 8.58
N SER A 212 3.14 14.73 8.73
CA SER A 212 3.43 16.14 9.01
C SER A 212 4.16 16.35 10.33
N LYS A 213 3.68 15.70 11.40
CA LYS A 213 4.36 15.72 12.71
C LYS A 213 5.79 15.18 12.62
N LEU A 214 6.01 14.14 11.81
CA LEU A 214 7.33 13.54 11.61
C LEU A 214 8.31 14.53 10.99
N LYS A 215 7.88 15.27 9.96
CA LYS A 215 8.71 16.33 9.36
C LYS A 215 9.04 17.41 10.38
N ASP A 216 8.06 17.89 11.14
CA ASP A 216 8.28 18.92 12.16
C ASP A 216 9.25 18.48 13.26
N ARG A 217 9.14 17.23 13.73
CA ARG A 217 9.92 16.71 14.88
C ARG A 217 11.27 16.10 14.51
N CYS A 218 11.43 15.66 13.26
CA CYS A 218 12.64 14.96 12.81
C CYS A 218 13.49 15.77 11.81
N SER A 219 13.10 17.00 11.50
CA SER A 219 14.00 17.97 10.85
C SER A 219 15.21 18.26 11.74
N ILE A 220 16.38 18.49 11.12
CA ILE A 220 17.65 18.69 11.84
C ILE A 220 17.72 20.13 12.34
N SER A 221 17.35 21.09 11.50
CA SER A 221 17.37 22.50 11.82
C SER A 221 16.25 23.24 11.09
N VAL A 222 16.19 24.57 11.28
CA VAL A 222 15.25 25.44 10.56
C VAL A 222 15.50 25.38 9.06
N ASP A 223 16.77 25.28 8.69
CA ASP A 223 17.26 25.33 7.32
C ASP A 223 17.37 23.92 6.70
N GLU A 224 17.52 22.88 7.52
CA GLU A 224 17.67 21.50 7.06
C GLU A 224 16.46 20.67 7.51
N ARG A 225 15.46 20.63 6.64
CA ARG A 225 14.16 20.02 6.92
C ARG A 225 13.99 18.69 6.21
N LEU A 226 13.25 17.77 6.83
CA LEU A 226 12.92 16.49 6.23
C LEU A 226 12.09 16.69 4.96
N SER A 227 12.47 16.10 3.83
CA SER A 227 11.70 16.16 2.58
C SER A 227 10.54 15.17 2.58
N TYR A 228 9.34 15.63 2.21
CA TYR A 228 8.24 14.70 1.94
C TYR A 228 8.41 13.94 0.64
N ASP A 229 9.06 14.52 -0.37
CA ASP A 229 9.33 13.82 -1.64
C ASP A 229 10.22 12.60 -1.41
N TRP A 230 11.25 12.74 -0.56
CA TRP A 230 12.04 11.60 -0.11
C TRP A 230 11.24 10.65 0.78
N LEU A 231 10.48 11.16 1.74
CA LEU A 231 9.75 10.31 2.68
C LEU A 231 8.66 9.46 2.01
N LEU A 232 7.87 10.04 1.10
CA LEU A 232 6.73 9.38 0.49
C LEU A 232 7.13 8.48 -0.68
N ASP A 233 8.04 8.95 -1.55
CA ASP A 233 8.40 8.24 -2.79
C ASP A 233 9.90 7.87 -2.88
N GLY A 234 10.74 8.38 -2.00
CA GLY A 234 12.19 8.15 -2.06
C GLY A 234 12.92 9.06 -3.05
N VAL A 235 12.27 10.12 -3.53
CA VAL A 235 12.85 11.06 -4.51
C VAL A 235 13.70 12.12 -3.80
N GLY A 236 14.94 12.32 -4.27
CA GLY A 236 15.84 13.34 -3.74
C GLY A 236 16.52 12.94 -2.42
N GLU A 237 16.95 13.95 -1.66
CA GLU A 237 17.66 13.77 -0.39
C GLU A 237 16.70 13.70 0.80
N MET A 238 17.10 12.99 1.85
CA MET A 238 16.30 12.89 3.09
C MET A 238 16.03 14.26 3.70
N TYR A 239 17.04 15.10 3.71
CA TYR A 239 16.97 16.46 4.21
C TYR A 239 17.22 17.43 3.07
N ILE A 240 16.44 18.50 3.04
CA ILE A 240 16.51 19.54 2.02
C ILE A 240 16.67 20.91 2.67
N ASP A 241 17.38 21.78 1.96
CA ASP A 241 17.56 23.16 2.36
C ASP A 241 16.25 23.95 2.19
N GLN A 242 15.72 24.49 3.29
CA GLN A 242 14.47 25.24 3.35
C GLN A 242 14.60 26.54 4.17
N ARG A 243 15.70 27.28 4.00
CA ARG A 243 16.02 28.57 4.68
C ARG A 243 14.91 29.64 4.71
N ASN A 244 13.89 29.57 3.83
CA ASN A 244 12.94 30.67 3.61
C ASN A 244 11.52 30.43 4.17
N LEU A 245 11.34 29.53 5.14
CA LEU A 245 10.00 29.18 5.61
C LEU A 245 9.73 29.61 7.05
N PRO A 246 8.52 30.13 7.31
CA PRO A 246 8.08 30.36 8.68
C PRO A 246 8.12 29.05 9.49
N TYR A 247 8.33 29.19 10.79
CA TYR A 247 8.20 28.07 11.71
C TYR A 247 6.80 27.44 11.56
N PRO A 248 6.69 26.10 11.58
CA PRO A 248 5.38 25.49 11.77
C PRO A 248 4.78 26.07 13.05
N ALA A 249 3.56 26.58 12.94
CA ALA A 249 2.88 27.16 14.11
C ALA A 249 2.85 26.11 15.22
N LYS A 250 3.17 26.50 16.46
CA LYS A 250 3.07 25.58 17.60
C LYS A 250 1.67 24.95 17.56
N PRO A 251 1.56 23.61 17.62
CA PRO A 251 0.26 22.96 17.53
C PRO A 251 -0.63 23.51 18.64
N GLY A 252 -1.79 24.04 18.25
CA GLY A 252 -2.78 24.53 19.21
C GLY A 252 -3.23 23.41 20.14
N LYS A 253 -3.80 23.76 21.30
CA LYS A 253 -4.26 22.79 22.32
C LYS A 253 -5.19 21.69 21.77
N ASN A 254 -5.84 21.94 20.63
CA ASN A 254 -6.60 20.96 19.86
C ASN A 254 -6.08 20.95 18.41
N PRO A 255 -5.15 20.05 18.04
CA PRO A 255 -4.68 19.96 16.67
C PRO A 255 -5.85 19.58 15.74
N GLU A 256 -5.95 20.25 14.59
CA GLU A 256 -6.98 19.93 13.61
C GLU A 256 -6.84 18.48 13.14
N LYS A 257 -7.95 17.74 13.14
CA LYS A 257 -7.98 16.33 12.69
C LYS A 257 -7.90 16.20 11.17
N ILE A 258 -8.06 17.30 10.44
CA ILE A 258 -8.09 17.37 8.99
C ILE A 258 -7.16 18.49 8.57
N ASN A 259 -6.22 18.20 7.67
CA ASN A 259 -5.38 19.20 7.03
C ASN A 259 -6.19 19.87 5.90
N LYS A 260 -6.90 20.94 6.26
CA LYS A 260 -7.76 21.69 5.33
C LYS A 260 -6.98 22.26 4.15
N GLU A 261 -5.76 22.72 4.40
CA GLU A 261 -4.93 23.35 3.36
C GLU A 261 -4.46 22.33 2.31
N LEU A 262 -4.15 21.10 2.72
CA LEU A 262 -3.91 19.98 1.81
C LEU A 262 -5.17 19.67 0.99
N CYS A 263 -6.34 19.60 1.62
CA CYS A 263 -7.61 19.36 0.94
C CYS A 263 -7.91 20.43 -0.12
N LYS A 264 -7.70 21.72 0.22
CA LYS A 264 -7.84 22.84 -0.71
C LYS A 264 -6.88 22.75 -1.88
N ARG A 265 -5.59 22.48 -1.65
CA ARG A 265 -4.61 22.31 -2.74
C ARG A 265 -4.98 21.17 -3.69
N ILE A 266 -5.52 20.07 -3.18
CA ILE A 266 -6.03 18.96 -4.01
C ILE A 266 -7.22 19.41 -4.85
N ASP A 267 -8.17 20.15 -4.27
CA ASP A 267 -9.33 20.65 -5.01
C ASP A 267 -8.93 21.70 -6.06
N ASN A 268 -7.96 22.57 -5.75
CA ASN A 268 -7.37 23.51 -6.69
C ASN A 268 -6.71 22.80 -7.87
N ILE A 269 -5.92 21.73 -7.63
CA ILE A 269 -5.35 20.91 -8.71
C ILE A 269 -6.45 20.42 -9.64
N ARG A 270 -7.56 19.90 -9.09
CA ARG A 270 -8.71 19.42 -9.87
C ARG A 270 -9.32 20.53 -10.74
N GLU A 271 -9.46 21.74 -10.18
CA GLU A 271 -10.05 22.87 -10.89
C GLU A 271 -9.14 23.41 -11.98
N GLU A 272 -7.83 23.49 -11.72
CA GLU A 272 -6.83 23.91 -12.71
C GLU A 272 -6.78 23.00 -13.94
N ILE A 273 -6.96 21.68 -13.76
CA ILE A 273 -7.06 20.73 -14.89
C ILE A 273 -8.47 20.69 -15.52
N GLY A 274 -9.40 21.52 -15.06
CA GLY A 274 -10.73 21.67 -15.63
C GLY A 274 -11.68 20.49 -15.38
N MET A 275 -11.40 19.63 -14.41
CA MET A 275 -12.20 18.41 -14.20
C MET A 275 -13.28 18.59 -13.15
N LYS A 276 -14.47 18.05 -13.44
CA LYS A 276 -15.52 17.86 -12.41
C LYS A 276 -15.11 16.74 -11.45
N LYS A 277 -15.66 16.74 -10.22
CA LYS A 277 -15.37 15.71 -9.20
C LYS A 277 -15.55 14.26 -9.70
N THR A 278 -16.52 14.03 -10.58
CA THR A 278 -16.77 12.72 -11.22
C THR A 278 -15.67 12.31 -12.19
N GLU A 279 -15.21 13.25 -13.01
CA GLU A 279 -14.16 13.02 -14.01
C GLU A 279 -12.82 12.84 -13.31
N PHE A 280 -12.53 13.69 -12.32
CA PHE A 280 -11.33 13.58 -11.51
C PHE A 280 -11.24 12.27 -10.74
N ALA A 281 -12.36 11.79 -10.19
CA ALA A 281 -12.42 10.49 -9.54
C ALA A 281 -12.07 9.34 -10.49
N LYS A 282 -12.60 9.38 -11.72
CA LYS A 282 -12.23 8.41 -12.78
C LYS A 282 -10.76 8.55 -13.17
N HIS A 283 -10.26 9.77 -13.33
CA HIS A 283 -8.87 10.06 -13.70
C HIS A 283 -7.86 9.48 -12.70
N LEU A 284 -8.19 9.53 -11.40
CA LEU A 284 -7.37 8.98 -10.32
C LEU A 284 -7.69 7.50 -10.00
N ASN A 285 -8.65 6.88 -10.68
CA ASN A 285 -9.21 5.56 -10.36
C ASN A 285 -9.64 5.42 -8.88
N VAL A 286 -10.35 6.42 -8.37
CA VAL A 286 -10.86 6.45 -6.99
C VAL A 286 -12.38 6.60 -6.97
N ASN A 287 -12.99 6.29 -5.82
CA ASN A 287 -14.42 6.51 -5.65
C ASN A 287 -14.74 8.02 -5.61
N ARG A 288 -15.77 8.47 -6.35
CA ARG A 288 -16.24 9.87 -6.35
C ARG A 288 -16.52 10.41 -4.94
N ALA A 289 -17.06 9.59 -4.05
CA ALA A 289 -17.35 9.98 -2.66
C ALA A 289 -16.07 10.36 -1.89
N MET A 290 -14.94 9.73 -2.21
CA MET A 290 -13.64 10.07 -1.63
C MET A 290 -13.19 11.47 -2.05
N VAL A 291 -13.25 11.77 -3.36
CA VAL A 291 -12.93 13.10 -3.89
C VAL A 291 -13.84 14.16 -3.26
N SER A 292 -15.15 13.92 -3.22
CA SER A 292 -16.09 14.85 -2.58
C SER A 292 -15.77 15.10 -1.11
N SER A 293 -15.43 14.05 -0.36
CA SER A 293 -15.13 14.18 1.08
C SER A 293 -13.82 14.94 1.33
N ILE A 294 -12.82 14.79 0.46
CA ILE A 294 -11.59 15.59 0.51
C ILE A 294 -11.89 17.05 0.17
N ALA A 295 -12.59 17.31 -0.94
CA ALA A 295 -12.94 18.66 -1.39
C ALA A 295 -13.79 19.44 -0.37
N PHE A 296 -14.65 18.75 0.38
CA PHE A 296 -15.45 19.34 1.47
C PHE A 296 -14.73 19.32 2.83
N GLU A 297 -13.43 19.05 2.87
CA GLU A 297 -12.62 19.04 4.08
C GLU A 297 -13.17 18.12 5.18
N ARG A 298 -13.79 16.99 4.80
CA ARG A 298 -14.37 15.99 5.71
C ARG A 298 -13.43 14.84 6.05
N GLN A 299 -12.39 14.63 5.24
CA GLN A 299 -11.36 13.63 5.48
C GLN A 299 -10.02 14.04 4.89
N ASN A 300 -8.92 13.57 5.49
CA ASN A 300 -7.60 13.64 4.86
C ASN A 300 -7.51 12.64 3.70
N PRO A 301 -6.75 12.94 2.64
CA PRO A 301 -6.37 11.95 1.64
C PRO A 301 -5.50 10.85 2.27
N THR A 302 -5.48 9.67 1.66
CA THR A 302 -4.52 8.61 2.03
C THR A 302 -3.18 8.85 1.33
N THR A 303 -2.11 8.25 1.82
CA THR A 303 -0.81 8.28 1.12
C THR A 303 -0.91 7.72 -0.30
N TRP A 304 -1.67 6.64 -0.51
CA TRP A 304 -1.94 6.10 -1.85
C TRP A 304 -2.72 7.05 -2.75
N PHE A 305 -3.66 7.84 -2.20
CA PHE A 305 -4.32 8.90 -2.95
C PHE A 305 -3.30 9.94 -3.42
N LEU A 306 -2.38 10.36 -2.56
CA LEU A 306 -1.33 11.31 -2.91
C LEU A 306 -0.37 10.76 -3.99
N SER A 307 -0.02 9.47 -3.94
CA SER A 307 0.76 8.81 -4.99
C SER A 307 0.04 8.82 -6.33
N ARG A 308 -1.26 8.48 -6.36
CA ARG A 308 -2.05 8.54 -7.60
C ARG A 308 -2.23 9.95 -8.12
N LEU A 309 -2.46 10.92 -7.24
CA LEU A 309 -2.56 12.32 -7.61
C LEU A 309 -1.27 12.78 -8.30
N LYS A 310 -0.11 12.47 -7.71
CA LYS A 310 1.20 12.78 -8.30
C LYS A 310 1.35 12.09 -9.66
N GLU A 311 1.13 10.79 -9.75
CA GLU A 311 1.23 10.03 -11.01
C GLU A 311 0.35 10.61 -12.14
N LYS A 312 -0.92 10.92 -11.85
CA LYS A 312 -1.92 11.26 -12.86
C LYS A 312 -2.04 12.74 -13.15
N CYS A 313 -1.55 13.61 -12.27
CA CYS A 313 -1.63 15.07 -12.44
C CYS A 313 -0.26 15.72 -12.68
N SER A 314 0.78 14.91 -12.88
CA SER A 314 2.09 15.37 -13.39
C SER A 314 2.00 15.85 -14.84
N GLN A 315 2.87 16.77 -15.24
CA GLN A 315 2.86 17.42 -16.55
C GLN A 315 4.18 17.17 -17.28
N GLY A 316 4.16 16.29 -18.28
CA GLY A 316 5.37 15.90 -19.01
C GLY A 316 6.40 15.28 -18.06
N ASN A 317 7.64 15.81 -18.07
CA ASN A 317 8.71 15.37 -17.15
C ASN A 317 8.68 16.09 -15.79
N LYS A 318 7.60 16.80 -15.45
CA LYS A 318 7.47 17.48 -14.16
C LYS A 318 6.45 16.78 -13.27
N ILE A 319 6.85 16.47 -12.04
CA ILE A 319 6.02 15.80 -11.05
C ILE A 319 5.60 16.76 -9.93
N ILE A 320 4.42 16.53 -9.35
CA ILE A 320 3.94 17.34 -8.22
C ILE A 320 4.86 17.11 -7.01
N SER A 321 5.38 18.17 -6.40
CA SER A 321 6.15 18.08 -5.15
C SER A 321 5.24 17.84 -3.97
N TYR A 322 5.63 16.89 -3.11
CA TYR A 322 4.94 16.68 -1.84
C TYR A 322 5.23 17.75 -0.81
N ASP A 323 6.42 18.36 -0.84
CA ASP A 323 6.72 19.53 -0.01
C ASP A 323 5.77 20.69 -0.33
N TRP A 324 5.50 20.94 -1.62
CA TRP A 324 4.47 21.89 -2.01
C TRP A 324 3.06 21.42 -1.68
N LEU A 325 2.75 20.13 -1.83
CA LEU A 325 1.38 19.62 -1.67
C LEU A 325 0.94 19.50 -0.20
N LEU A 326 1.83 19.16 0.73
CA LEU A 326 1.49 19.01 2.15
C LEU A 326 1.68 20.29 2.96
N ASP A 327 2.72 21.09 2.66
CA ASP A 327 3.05 22.28 3.48
C ASP A 327 3.02 23.61 2.70
N GLY A 328 2.96 23.57 1.37
CA GLY A 328 2.86 24.76 0.51
C GLY A 328 4.23 25.31 0.15
N VAL A 329 5.24 24.45 0.30
CA VAL A 329 6.65 24.80 0.28
C VAL A 329 7.26 24.50 -1.07
N GLY A 330 8.01 25.46 -1.62
CA GLY A 330 8.72 25.30 -2.88
C GLY A 330 7.80 25.33 -4.09
N GLU A 331 8.29 24.83 -5.22
CA GLU A 331 7.52 24.79 -6.46
C GLU A 331 6.51 23.66 -6.46
N LYS A 332 5.32 23.93 -7.03
CA LYS A 332 4.28 22.91 -7.25
C LYS A 332 4.80 21.71 -8.04
N PHE A 333 5.65 21.98 -9.03
CA PHE A 333 6.17 20.99 -9.96
C PHE A 333 7.69 20.95 -9.87
N ILE A 334 8.25 19.77 -9.61
CA ILE A 334 9.69 19.50 -9.63
C ILE A 334 10.04 18.61 -10.82
N GLN A 335 11.31 18.54 -11.22
CA GLN A 335 11.71 17.61 -12.28
C GLN A 335 11.54 16.16 -11.82
N GLY A 336 10.90 15.35 -12.66
CA GLY A 336 10.89 13.91 -12.52
C GLY A 336 12.28 13.36 -12.84
N GLN A 337 12.78 12.46 -11.99
CA GLN A 337 13.93 11.65 -12.34
C GLN A 337 13.43 10.54 -13.29
N THR A 338 13.95 10.54 -14.52
CA THR A 338 13.77 9.47 -15.52
C THR A 338 14.38 8.16 -15.09
#